data_AF-A0A3M0WXE3-F1
#
_entry.id   AF-A0A3M0WXE3-F1
#
_cell.length_a   1.000
_cell.length_b   1.000
_cell.length_c   1.000
_cell.angle_alpha   90.00
_cell.angle_beta   90.00
_cell.angle_gamma   90.00
#
_symmetry.space_group_name_H-M   'P 1'
#
loop_
_entity.id
_entity.type
_entity.pdbx_description
1 polymer ?
#
loop_
_entity_poly.entity_id
_entity_poly.type
_entity_poly.pdbx_seq_one_letter_code
_entity_poly.pdbx_strand_id
1 'polypeptide(L)'
;METAMIKKYTDYRASLVNNATKKKLKILKICLDLYQSMGIVRVGYIYDLYNKNGKKLSRQYINETLRLLESDGLIQKIDWGIYRVNVIKAKNVLMLFRKLIEILGGKLDV
;
A
#
# COMPACT_ATOMS: atom_id res chain seq x y z
N MET A 1 -14.66 -16.79 -29.69
CA MET A 1 -13.54 -15.85 -29.93
C MET A 1 -13.63 -14.61 -29.03
N GLU A 2 -14.83 -14.14 -28.66
CA GLU A 2 -15.06 -12.97 -27.79
C GLU A 2 -14.66 -13.17 -26.30
N THR A 3 -14.65 -14.42 -25.81
CA THR A 3 -14.30 -14.75 -24.41
C THR A 3 -12.82 -14.54 -24.06
N ALA A 4 -11.91 -14.65 -25.03
CA ALA A 4 -10.47 -14.46 -24.79
C ALA A 4 -10.09 -12.99 -24.65
N MET A 5 -10.77 -12.10 -25.38
CA MET A 5 -10.47 -10.66 -25.38
C MET A 5 -11.00 -9.99 -24.10
N ILE A 6 -12.20 -10.39 -23.65
CA ILE A 6 -12.75 -9.98 -22.34
C ILE A 6 -11.83 -10.47 -21.22
N LYS A 7 -11.44 -11.74 -21.22
CA LYS A 7 -10.54 -12.30 -20.20
C LYS A 7 -9.20 -11.56 -20.15
N LYS A 8 -8.60 -11.22 -21.29
CA LYS A 8 -7.35 -10.43 -21.36
C LYS A 8 -7.50 -9.03 -20.76
N TYR A 9 -8.64 -8.37 -20.97
CA TYR A 9 -8.93 -7.05 -20.43
C TYR A 9 -9.25 -7.08 -18.92
N THR A 10 -9.96 -8.12 -18.47
CA THR A 10 -10.25 -8.37 -17.05
C THR A 10 -8.98 -8.77 -16.29
N ASP A 11 -8.14 -9.62 -16.87
CA ASP A 11 -6.82 -10.00 -16.32
C ASP A 11 -5.86 -8.82 -16.31
N TYR A 12 -5.92 -7.92 -17.30
CA TYR A 12 -5.14 -6.69 -17.33
C TYR A 12 -5.59 -5.70 -16.24
N ARG A 13 -6.90 -5.50 -16.05
CA ARG A 13 -7.44 -4.68 -14.95
C ARG A 13 -7.16 -5.29 -13.59
N ALA A 14 -7.34 -6.60 -13.44
CA ALA A 14 -6.99 -7.32 -12.23
C ALA A 14 -5.48 -7.25 -11.98
N SER A 15 -4.63 -7.34 -13.00
CA SER A 15 -3.18 -7.15 -12.88
C SER A 15 -2.81 -5.73 -12.49
N LEU A 16 -3.40 -4.70 -13.11
CA LEU A 16 -3.20 -3.29 -12.74
C LEU A 16 -3.64 -3.00 -11.30
N VAL A 17 -4.84 -3.46 -10.92
CA VAL A 17 -5.36 -3.33 -9.57
C VAL A 17 -4.49 -4.13 -8.60
N ASN A 18 -4.11 -5.37 -8.89
CA ASN A 18 -3.30 -6.21 -8.01
C ASN A 18 -1.87 -5.67 -7.83
N ASN A 19 -1.24 -5.15 -8.89
CA ASN A 19 0.12 -4.58 -8.82
C ASN A 19 0.13 -3.19 -8.15
N ALA A 20 -0.85 -2.33 -8.44
CA ALA A 20 -1.01 -1.04 -7.77
C ALA A 20 -1.38 -1.22 -6.29
N THR A 21 -2.23 -2.20 -5.97
CA THR A 21 -2.67 -2.49 -4.61
C THR A 21 -1.55 -3.10 -3.77
N LYS A 22 -0.71 -3.99 -4.33
CA LYS A 22 0.49 -4.51 -3.64
C LYS A 22 1.47 -3.40 -3.23
N LYS A 23 1.72 -2.43 -4.10
CA LYS A 23 2.58 -1.27 -3.78
C LYS A 23 1.95 -0.37 -2.72
N LYS A 24 0.64 -0.08 -2.83
CA LYS A 24 -0.13 0.68 -1.82
C LYS A 24 -0.06 0.03 -0.44
N LEU A 25 -0.18 -1.30 -0.38
CA LEU A 25 -0.12 -2.04 0.87
C LEU A 25 1.28 -2.18 1.43
N LYS A 26 2.30 -2.26 0.58
CA LYS A 26 3.69 -2.20 1.04
C LYS A 26 3.97 -0.86 1.71
N ILE A 27 3.48 0.24 1.13
CA ILE A 27 3.58 1.58 1.74
C ILE A 27 2.78 1.64 3.05
N LEU A 28 1.55 1.09 3.09
CA LEU A 28 0.77 1.02 4.32
C LEU A 28 1.47 0.20 5.42
N LYS A 29 2.07 -0.94 5.08
CA LYS A 29 2.86 -1.76 6.00
C LYS A 29 4.04 -0.97 6.55
N ILE A 30 4.82 -0.31 5.69
CA ILE A 30 5.92 0.56 6.11
C ILE A 30 5.43 1.67 7.05
N CYS A 31 4.28 2.29 6.75
CA CYS A 31 3.70 3.30 7.64
C CYS A 31 3.36 2.70 9.01
N LEU A 32 2.76 1.51 9.04
CA LEU A 32 2.41 0.83 10.29
C LEU A 32 3.66 0.46 11.10
N ASP A 33 4.69 -0.08 10.45
CA ASP A 33 5.95 -0.47 11.09
C ASP A 33 6.67 0.76 11.67
N LEU A 34 6.79 1.84 10.88
CA LEU A 34 7.37 3.12 11.34
C LEU A 34 6.59 3.69 12.52
N TYR A 35 5.25 3.65 12.47
CA TYR A 35 4.42 4.14 13.56
C TYR A 35 4.57 3.28 14.83
N GLN A 36 4.69 1.97 14.71
CA GLN A 36 4.92 1.09 15.86
C GLN A 36 6.28 1.33 16.52
N SER A 37 7.31 1.63 15.74
CA SER A 37 8.65 1.88 16.27
C SER A 37 8.83 3.32 16.81
N MET A 38 8.19 4.31 16.20
CA MET A 38 8.50 5.73 16.45
C MET A 38 7.29 6.57 16.88
N GLY A 39 6.07 6.00 16.90
CA GLY A 39 4.83 6.72 17.20
C GLY A 39 4.38 7.71 16.12
N ILE A 40 5.16 7.88 15.05
CA ILE A 40 4.88 8.76 13.92
C ILE A 40 5.48 8.19 12.63
N VAL A 41 4.98 8.65 11.48
CA VAL A 41 5.49 8.28 10.16
C VAL A 41 6.02 9.52 9.47
N ARG A 42 7.32 9.56 9.21
CA ARG A 42 7.94 10.61 8.40
C ARG A 42 8.10 10.15 6.96
N VAL A 43 7.72 11.00 6.00
CA VAL A 43 7.82 10.67 4.56
C VAL A 43 9.25 10.33 4.15
N GLY A 44 10.24 11.02 4.72
CA GLY A 44 11.67 10.71 4.51
C GLY A 44 12.01 9.25 4.79
N TYR A 45 11.53 8.70 5.91
CA TYR A 45 11.79 7.31 6.28
C TYR A 45 11.07 6.30 5.38
N ILE A 46 9.89 6.66 4.86
CA ILE A 46 9.21 5.84 3.85
C ILE A 46 10.08 5.75 2.59
N TYR A 47 10.67 6.86 2.13
CA TYR A 47 11.58 6.86 0.98
C TYR A 47 12.79 5.98 1.21
N ASP A 48 13.43 6.11 2.37
CA ASP A 48 14.65 5.36 2.69
C ASP A 48 14.37 3.86 2.77
N LEU A 49 13.30 3.44 3.46
CA LEU A 49 12.91 2.04 3.56
C LEU A 49 12.47 1.43 2.23
N TYR A 50 11.80 2.21 1.39
CA TYR A 50 11.39 1.72 0.08
C TYR A 50 12.57 1.57 -0.87
N ASN A 51 13.47 2.56 -0.92
CA ASN A 51 14.62 2.57 -1.83
C ASN A 51 15.73 1.59 -1.43
N LYS A 52 15.87 1.24 -0.14
CA LYS A 52 16.79 0.17 0.32
C LYS A 52 16.52 -1.19 -0.35
N ASN A 53 15.33 -1.41 -0.88
CA ASN A 53 14.95 -2.65 -1.57
C ASN A 53 15.26 -2.65 -3.08
N GLY A 54 16.10 -1.74 -3.58
CA GLY A 54 16.56 -1.71 -4.98
C GLY A 54 15.52 -1.28 -6.02
N LYS A 55 14.28 -1.01 -5.62
CA LYS A 55 13.20 -0.54 -6.48
C LYS A 55 12.98 0.96 -6.26
N LYS A 56 13.49 1.79 -7.17
CA LYS A 56 13.22 3.25 -7.16
C LYS A 56 11.74 3.49 -7.41
N LEU A 57 11.08 4.10 -6.43
CA LEU A 57 9.71 4.59 -6.56
C LEU A 57 9.73 6.12 -6.55
N SER A 58 8.98 6.75 -7.45
CA SER A 58 8.99 8.20 -7.57
C SER A 58 8.42 8.87 -6.31
N ARG A 59 8.98 10.03 -5.94
CA ARG A 59 8.45 10.84 -4.84
C ARG A 59 6.99 11.18 -5.03
N GLN A 60 6.61 11.47 -6.27
CA GLN A 60 5.22 11.74 -6.62
C GLN A 60 4.30 10.57 -6.25
N TYR A 61 4.66 9.33 -6.57
CA TYR A 61 3.82 8.17 -6.29
C TYR A 61 3.65 7.90 -4.79
N ILE A 62 4.71 8.06 -3.98
CA ILE A 62 4.61 7.90 -2.53
C ILE A 62 3.70 8.96 -1.94
N ASN A 63 3.83 10.22 -2.37
CA ASN A 63 2.94 11.30 -1.93
C ASN A 63 1.49 11.07 -2.35
N GLU A 64 1.24 10.62 -3.59
CA GLU A 64 -0.10 10.24 -4.05
C GLU A 64 -0.67 9.09 -3.23
N THR A 65 0.14 8.08 -2.93
CA THR A 65 -0.28 6.94 -2.08
C THR A 65 -0.62 7.38 -0.67
N LEU A 66 0.19 8.26 -0.06
CA LEU A 66 -0.09 8.81 1.27
C LEU A 66 -1.39 9.61 1.29
N ARG A 67 -1.66 10.41 0.25
CA ARG A 67 -2.95 11.12 0.11
C ARG A 67 -4.13 10.15 0.05
N LEU A 68 -3.99 9.04 -0.68
CA LEU A 68 -5.03 8.01 -0.74
C LEU A 68 -5.22 7.31 0.61
N LEU A 69 -4.14 7.03 1.34
CA LEU A 69 -4.24 6.45 2.69
C LEU A 69 -4.87 7.44 3.67
N GLU A 70 -4.63 8.74 3.48
CA GLU A 70 -5.24 9.81 4.27
C GLU A 70 -6.74 9.94 3.97
N SER A 71 -7.15 9.93 2.69
CA SER A 71 -8.57 9.94 2.31
C SER A 71 -9.31 8.70 2.82
N ASP A 72 -8.64 7.55 2.85
CA ASP A 72 -9.17 6.31 3.41
C ASP A 72 -9.22 6.34 4.95
N GLY A 73 -8.72 7.40 5.60
CA GLY A 73 -8.65 7.56 7.06
C GLY A 73 -7.70 6.57 7.75
N LEU A 74 -6.77 5.99 7.00
CA LEU A 74 -5.76 5.04 7.51
C LEU A 74 -4.58 5.78 8.12
N ILE A 75 -4.28 6.96 7.60
CA ILE A 75 -3.31 7.89 8.17
C ILE A 75 -3.93 9.29 8.29
N GLN A 76 -3.34 10.14 9.11
CA GLN A 76 -3.75 11.52 9.32
C GLN A 76 -2.49 12.38 9.29
N LYS A 77 -2.45 13.41 8.44
CA LYS A 77 -1.34 14.35 8.46
C LYS A 77 -1.36 15.15 9.77
N ILE A 78 -0.23 15.16 10.47
CA ILE A 78 -0.02 15.98 11.68
C ILE A 78 0.73 17.26 11.32
N ASP A 79 1.73 17.13 10.45
CA ASP A 79 2.61 18.23 10.05
C ASP A 79 3.20 17.99 8.65
N TRP A 80 3.99 18.94 8.13
CA TRP A 80 4.72 18.83 6.88
C TRP A 80 5.61 17.58 6.85
N GLY A 81 5.14 16.56 6.13
CA GLY A 81 5.85 15.29 5.99
C GLY A 81 5.74 14.35 7.20
N ILE A 82 4.83 14.61 8.15
CA ILE A 82 4.59 13.76 9.33
C ILE A 82 3.14 13.31 9.36
N TYR A 83 2.94 12.00 9.55
CA TYR A 83 1.62 11.37 9.59
C TYR A 83 1.46 10.51 10.86
N ARG A 84 0.26 10.53 11.44
CA ARG A 84 -0.23 9.58 12.43
C ARG A 84 -0.92 8.43 11.70
N VAL A 85 -0.78 7.20 12.18
CA VAL A 85 -1.48 6.04 11.61
C VAL A 85 -2.68 5.68 12.49
N ASN A 86 -3.84 5.44 11.88
CA ASN A 86 -4.96 4.81 12.54
C ASN A 86 -4.69 3.29 12.62
N VAL A 87 -4.05 2.87 13.70
CA VAL A 87 -3.55 1.49 13.87
C VAL A 87 -4.64 0.44 13.73
N ILE A 88 -5.82 0.66 14.31
CA ILE A 88 -6.93 -0.29 14.27
C ILE A 88 -7.42 -0.46 12.82
N LYS A 89 -7.67 0.66 12.13
CA LYS A 89 -8.15 0.63 10.75
C LYS A 89 -7.12 0.04 9.79
N ALA A 90 -5.84 0.41 9.94
CA ALA A 90 -4.73 -0.11 9.16
C ALA A 90 -4.54 -1.62 9.33
N LYS A 91 -4.61 -2.14 10.57
CA LYS A 91 -4.55 -3.59 10.84
C LYS A 91 -5.70 -4.35 10.18
N ASN A 92 -6.92 -3.81 10.25
CA ASN A 92 -8.09 -4.44 9.62
C ASN A 92 -7.96 -4.48 8.09
N VAL A 93 -7.48 -3.40 7.47
CA VAL A 93 -7.25 -3.37 6.01
C VAL A 93 -6.17 -4.38 5.59
N LEU A 94 -5.06 -4.47 6.32
CA LEU A 94 -4.01 -5.47 6.05
C LEU A 94 -4.54 -6.91 6.21
N MET A 95 -5.34 -7.17 7.25
CA MET A 95 -5.95 -8.48 7.49
C MET A 95 -6.96 -8.86 6.40
N LEU A 96 -7.84 -7.94 5.99
CA LEU A 96 -8.78 -8.15 4.89
C LEU A 96 -8.04 -8.48 3.59
N PHE A 97 -6.97 -7.75 3.29
CA PHE A 97 -6.19 -8.00 2.09
C PHE A 97 -5.46 -9.34 2.12
N ARG A 98 -4.92 -9.73 3.29
CA ARG A 98 -4.32 -11.06 3.47
C ARG A 98 -5.33 -12.17 3.19
N LYS A 99 -6.55 -12.07 3.73
CA LYS A 99 -7.65 -13.01 3.45
C LYS A 99 -8.02 -13.06 1.98
N LEU A 100 -8.11 -11.90 1.31
CA LEU A 100 -8.40 -11.84 -0.13
C LEU A 100 -7.34 -12.59 -0.95
N ILE A 101 -6.07 -12.50 -0.58
CA ILE A 101 -5.01 -13.20 -1.30
C ILE A 101 -4.98 -14.70 -1.00
N GLU A 102 -5.22 -15.08 0.26
CA GLU A 102 -5.40 -16.48 0.64
C GLU A 102 -6.54 -17.13 -0.18
N ILE A 103 -7.66 -16.43 -0.36
CA ILE A 103 -8.78 -16.87 -1.22
C ILE A 103 -8.38 -16.96 -2.70
N LEU A 104 -7.57 -16.02 -3.18
CA LEU A 104 -7.10 -15.99 -4.57
C LEU A 104 -5.92 -16.95 -4.85
N GLY A 105 -5.51 -17.77 -3.88
CA GLY A 105 -4.43 -18.76 -4.02
C GLY A 105 -3.03 -18.16 -4.14
N GLY A 106 -2.86 -16.86 -3.85
CA GLY A 106 -1.55 -16.22 -3.85
C GLY A 106 -0.82 -16.47 -2.53
N LYS A 107 0.43 -16.94 -2.57
CA LYS A 107 1.33 -16.78 -1.41
C LYS A 107 1.76 -15.31 -1.35
N LEU A 108 1.38 -14.62 -0.29
CA LEU A 108 1.76 -13.24 -0.05
C LEU A 108 2.91 -13.16 0.95
N ASP A 109 4.14 -13.01 0.45
CA ASP A 109 5.24 -12.46 1.25
C ASP A 109 5.13 -10.93 1.24
N VAL A 110 4.23 -10.38 2.08
CA VAL A 110 4.13 -8.93 2.33
C VAL A 110 4.78 -8.54 3.63
#